data_AF-A0A4R0PGQ4-F1
#
_entry.id   AF-A0A4R0PGQ4-F1
#
_cell.length_a   1.000
_cell.length_b   1.000
_cell.length_c   1.000
_cell.angle_alpha   90.00
_cell.angle_beta   90.00
_cell.angle_gamma   90.00
#
_symmetry.space_group_name_H-M   'P 1'
#
loop_
_entity.id
_entity.type
_entity.pdbx_description
1 polymer ?
#
loop_
_entity_poly.entity_id
_entity_poly.type
_entity_poly.pdbx_seq_one_letter_code
_entity_poly.pdbx_strand_id
1 'polypeptide(L)'
;MKIFNQQPITINEYIYNDQYLKESKTSYDYQSGFEITGEKIGEINTMFITFDILYCVDAITDDKEIVSPTGPNSWDINVSFSIGDEVFISYKSSCQFNFESEGLAADVASLTNFLTDYQAHTKQFFSQYGYKPLIPIEEGMRKQQPLIADAELAIENLRANNMYEF
;
A
#
# COMPACT_ATOMS: atom_id res chain seq x y z
N MET A 1 0.61 -19.64 -15.07
CA MET A 1 1.86 -18.86 -15.21
C MET A 1 2.88 -19.61 -14.44
N LYS A 2 3.93 -20.02 -15.13
CA LYS A 2 5.04 -20.72 -14.52
C LYS A 2 6.00 -19.69 -13.97
N ILE A 3 5.98 -19.49 -12.66
CA ILE A 3 6.86 -18.59 -11.92
C ILE A 3 8.13 -19.35 -11.52
N PHE A 4 9.31 -18.76 -11.72
CA PHE A 4 10.59 -19.35 -11.36
C PHE A 4 11.64 -18.28 -11.06
N ASN A 5 12.78 -18.69 -10.46
CA ASN A 5 13.85 -17.78 -10.01
C ASN A 5 13.34 -16.61 -9.14
N GLN A 6 12.31 -16.87 -8.35
CA GLN A 6 11.73 -15.90 -7.43
C GLN A 6 12.77 -15.41 -6.42
N GLN A 7 12.94 -14.09 -6.35
CA GLN A 7 13.78 -13.46 -5.35
C GLN A 7 13.01 -13.32 -4.03
N PRO A 8 13.71 -13.23 -2.88
CA PRO A 8 13.06 -12.95 -1.61
C PRO A 8 12.32 -11.61 -1.63
N ILE A 9 11.20 -11.53 -0.91
CA ILE A 9 10.51 -10.24 -0.66
C ILE A 9 11.43 -9.37 0.19
N THR A 10 11.74 -8.18 -0.31
CA THR A 10 12.60 -7.21 0.36
C THR A 10 11.74 -6.05 0.85
N ILE A 11 11.89 -5.69 2.13
CA ILE A 11 11.24 -4.50 2.70
C ILE A 11 12.16 -3.31 2.42
N ASN A 12 11.67 -2.39 1.60
CA ASN A 12 12.42 -1.22 1.14
C ASN A 12 12.22 -0.04 2.08
N GLU A 13 11.03 0.07 2.67
CA GLU A 13 10.65 1.16 3.55
C GLU A 13 9.72 0.65 4.64
N TYR A 14 9.97 1.07 5.88
CA TYR A 14 9.02 0.95 6.96
C TYR A 14 9.12 2.16 7.88
N ILE A 15 8.07 2.98 7.88
CA ILE A 15 7.90 4.16 8.73
C ILE A 15 6.73 3.89 9.67
N TYR A 16 6.92 4.16 10.95
CA TYR A 16 5.88 4.15 11.96
C TYR A 16 6.10 5.31 12.92
N ASN A 17 5.19 6.29 12.88
CA ASN A 17 5.27 7.50 13.67
C ASN A 17 4.31 7.39 14.88
N ASP A 18 4.84 6.90 16.00
CA ASP A 18 4.06 6.66 17.23
C ASP A 18 3.42 7.93 17.81
N GLN A 19 3.99 9.11 17.53
CA GLN A 19 3.42 10.41 17.89
C GLN A 19 1.99 10.62 17.36
N TYR A 20 1.63 9.96 16.25
CA TYR A 20 0.33 10.08 15.58
C TYR A 20 -0.68 8.98 15.96
N LEU A 21 -0.37 8.16 16.98
CA LEU A 21 -1.19 7.02 17.39
C LEU A 21 -2.59 7.43 17.92
N LYS A 22 -2.77 8.66 18.38
CA LYS A 22 -4.08 9.13 18.87
C LYS A 22 -4.98 9.52 17.69
N GLU A 23 -4.40 10.24 16.75
CA GLU A 23 -4.99 10.77 15.52
C GLU A 23 -5.37 9.63 14.57
N SER A 24 -4.61 8.53 14.58
CA SER A 24 -4.92 7.32 13.81
C SER A 24 -6.25 6.67 14.20
N LYS A 25 -6.80 6.95 15.39
CA LYS A 25 -8.10 6.39 15.80
C LYS A 25 -9.28 7.15 15.22
N THR A 26 -9.05 8.37 14.75
CA THR A 26 -10.09 9.29 14.26
C THR A 26 -10.01 9.50 12.75
N SER A 27 -8.86 9.24 12.12
CA SER A 27 -8.65 9.36 10.67
C SER A 27 -8.70 8.00 9.96
N TYR A 28 -9.22 8.00 8.73
CA TYR A 28 -9.46 6.80 7.91
C TYR A 28 -8.68 6.79 6.59
N ASP A 29 -7.66 7.62 6.42
CA ASP A 29 -6.89 7.69 5.16
C ASP A 29 -5.88 6.54 5.05
N TYR A 30 -6.39 5.38 4.68
CA TYR A 30 -5.63 4.16 4.44
C TYR A 30 -5.67 3.77 2.97
N GLN A 31 -4.49 3.52 2.39
CA GLN A 31 -4.34 3.05 1.03
C GLN A 31 -3.32 1.90 0.99
N SER A 32 -3.61 0.88 0.19
CA SER A 32 -2.66 -0.19 -0.08
C SER A 32 -2.89 -0.80 -1.46
N GLY A 33 -1.81 -1.24 -2.11
CA GLY A 33 -1.93 -1.78 -3.46
C GLY A 33 -0.65 -2.41 -3.97
N PHE A 34 -0.82 -3.24 -5.01
CA PHE A 34 0.28 -3.77 -5.79
C PHE A 34 0.51 -2.89 -7.01
N GLU A 35 1.76 -2.55 -7.26
CA GLU A 35 2.21 -2.11 -8.56
C GLU A 35 3.01 -3.26 -9.19
N ILE A 36 2.61 -3.63 -10.41
CA ILE A 36 3.15 -4.78 -11.11
C ILE A 36 3.58 -4.34 -12.50
N THR A 37 4.87 -4.52 -12.77
CA THR A 37 5.49 -4.20 -14.06
C THR A 37 6.24 -5.41 -14.60
N GLY A 38 6.54 -5.38 -15.89
CA GLY A 38 7.34 -6.40 -16.55
C GLY A 38 8.44 -5.79 -17.38
N GLU A 39 9.57 -6.51 -17.46
CA GLU A 39 10.64 -6.25 -18.42
C GLU A 39 11.11 -7.56 -19.07
N LYS A 40 11.56 -7.49 -20.32
CA LYS A 40 12.23 -8.60 -20.99
C LYS A 40 13.75 -8.46 -20.85
N ILE A 41 14.36 -9.30 -20.01
CA ILE A 41 15.81 -9.32 -19.78
C ILE A 41 16.41 -10.45 -20.63
N GLY A 42 16.84 -10.10 -21.84
CA GLY A 42 17.30 -11.07 -22.84
C GLY A 42 16.13 -11.85 -23.44
N GLU A 43 16.14 -13.18 -23.30
CA GLU A 43 15.04 -14.05 -23.75
C GLU A 43 14.00 -14.33 -22.64
N ILE A 44 14.23 -13.83 -21.43
CA ILE A 44 13.42 -14.15 -20.25
C ILE A 44 12.51 -12.96 -19.91
N ASN A 45 11.23 -13.24 -19.67
CA ASN A 45 10.31 -12.27 -19.10
C ASN A 45 10.47 -12.24 -17.57
N THR A 46 10.71 -11.05 -17.03
CA THR A 46 10.83 -10.80 -15.60
C THR A 46 9.72 -9.87 -15.16
N MET A 47 9.06 -10.22 -14.05
CA MET A 47 8.05 -9.40 -13.41
C MET A 47 8.64 -8.76 -12.16
N PHE A 48 8.36 -7.48 -11.97
CA PHE A 48 8.70 -6.71 -10.78
C PHE A 48 7.41 -6.32 -10.08
N ILE A 49 7.35 -6.62 -8.78
CA ILE A 49 6.18 -6.41 -7.95
C ILE A 49 6.58 -5.56 -6.77
N THR A 50 5.93 -4.42 -6.62
CA THR A 50 5.98 -3.55 -5.45
C THR A 50 4.65 -3.62 -4.73
N PHE A 51 4.69 -3.64 -3.40
CA PHE A 51 3.52 -3.56 -2.56
C PHE A 51 3.68 -2.42 -1.57
N ASP A 52 2.74 -1.50 -1.60
CA ASP A 52 2.76 -0.28 -0.81
C ASP A 52 1.57 -0.24 0.14
N ILE A 53 1.83 0.23 1.36
CA ILE A 53 0.81 0.69 2.30
C ILE A 53 1.17 2.12 2.70
N LEU A 54 0.17 3.00 2.62
CA LEU A 54 0.22 4.34 3.15
C LEU A 54 -0.98 4.54 4.08
N TYR A 55 -0.70 4.94 5.31
CA TYR A 55 -1.72 5.35 6.27
C TYR A 55 -1.35 6.75 6.77
N CYS A 56 -2.14 7.73 6.36
CA CYS A 56 -2.02 9.11 6.80
C CYS A 56 -3.02 9.43 7.92
N VAL A 57 -2.70 10.47 8.70
CA VAL A 57 -3.62 11.04 9.67
C VAL A 57 -3.70 12.54 9.48
N ASP A 58 -4.84 13.10 9.83
CA ASP A 58 -4.99 14.53 10.02
C ASP A 58 -4.23 14.91 11.29
N ALA A 59 -3.01 15.42 11.14
CA ALA A 59 -2.33 15.99 12.29
C ALA A 59 -2.97 17.33 12.61
N ILE A 60 -3.73 17.35 13.72
CA ILE A 60 -4.15 18.61 14.31
C ILE A 60 -2.88 19.25 14.88
N THR A 61 -2.32 20.20 14.14
CA THR A 61 -1.37 21.13 14.72
C THR A 61 -2.15 22.01 15.69
N ASP A 62 -1.71 22.08 16.95
CA ASP A 62 -2.22 23.05 17.93
C ASP A 62 -1.88 24.46 17.42
N ASP A 63 -2.70 24.96 16.51
CA ASP A 63 -2.67 26.34 16.09
C ASP A 63 -3.16 27.20 17.26
N LYS A 64 -2.37 28.21 17.60
CA LYS A 64 -2.63 29.09 18.73
C LYS A 64 -3.99 29.77 18.56
N GLU A 65 -4.90 29.55 19.50
CA GLU A 65 -6.09 30.38 19.66
C GLU A 65 -5.66 31.83 19.95
N ILE A 66 -5.80 32.73 18.98
CA ILE A 66 -5.53 34.16 19.19
C ILE A 66 -6.84 34.82 19.60
N VAL A 67 -7.00 35.00 20.91
CA VAL A 67 -8.10 35.79 21.48
C VAL A 67 -7.67 37.24 21.57
N SER A 68 -8.26 38.11 20.75
CA SER A 68 -7.98 39.55 20.73
C SER A 68 -9.18 40.36 21.25
N PRO A 69 -9.04 41.20 22.28
CA PRO A 69 -10.13 42.05 22.74
C PRO A 69 -10.43 43.14 21.69
N THR A 70 -11.69 43.26 21.29
CA THR A 70 -12.17 44.28 20.34
C THR A 70 -12.97 45.40 21.00
N GLY A 71 -13.27 45.28 22.29
CA GLY A 71 -13.92 46.33 23.08
C GLY A 71 -14.36 45.88 24.48
N PRO A 72 -15.05 46.75 25.25
CA PRO A 72 -15.63 46.37 26.53
C PRO A 72 -16.60 45.20 26.33
N ASN A 73 -16.36 44.09 27.04
CA ASN A 73 -17.13 42.85 26.93
C ASN A 73 -17.19 42.24 25.50
N SER A 74 -16.23 42.53 24.62
CA SER A 74 -16.19 41.99 23.26
C SER A 74 -14.81 41.43 22.91
N TRP A 75 -14.84 40.23 22.31
CA TRP A 75 -13.65 39.45 21.95
C TRP A 75 -13.78 38.97 20.51
N ASP A 76 -12.68 39.00 19.78
CA ASP A 76 -12.53 38.31 18.51
C ASP A 76 -11.67 37.06 18.72
N ILE A 77 -12.18 35.93 18.25
CA ILE A 77 -11.52 34.62 18.39
C ILE A 77 -11.19 34.17 16.97
N ASN A 78 -9.90 34.21 16.64
CA ASN A 78 -9.43 33.67 15.37
C ASN A 78 -8.90 32.25 15.60
N VAL A 79 -9.60 31.28 15.03
CA VAL A 79 -9.17 29.87 15.03
C VAL A 79 -8.67 29.56 13.63
N SER A 80 -7.35 29.43 13.46
CA SER A 80 -6.78 28.78 12.29
C SER A 80 -6.58 27.30 12.61
N PHE A 81 -6.80 26.43 11.64
CA PHE A 81 -6.33 25.06 11.67
C PHE A 81 -5.71 24.74 10.33
N SER A 82 -4.52 24.15 10.37
CA SER A 82 -3.85 23.59 9.20
C SER A 82 -4.04 22.08 9.23
N ILE A 83 -4.89 21.55 8.36
CA ILE A 83 -5.04 20.09 8.16
C ILE A 83 -3.97 19.68 7.14
N GLY A 84 -2.93 19.00 7.62
CA GLY A 84 -1.96 18.33 6.77
C GLY A 84 -2.07 16.83 6.96
N ASP A 85 -2.05 16.09 5.85
CA ASP A 85 -1.96 14.62 5.85
C ASP A 85 -0.54 14.24 6.29
N GLU A 86 -0.37 13.85 7.55
CA GLU A 86 0.91 13.36 8.07
C GLU A 86 0.99 11.85 7.96
N VAL A 87 2.15 11.34 7.54
CA VAL A 87 2.36 9.89 7.40
C VAL A 87 2.40 9.26 8.79
N PHE A 88 1.41 8.42 9.11
CA PHE A 88 1.41 7.60 10.31
C PHE A 88 2.15 6.29 10.08
N ILE A 89 1.81 5.59 9.00
CA ILE A 89 2.50 4.37 8.55
C ILE A 89 2.82 4.49 7.07
N SER A 90 4.05 4.15 6.70
CA SER A 90 4.40 3.83 5.32
C SER A 90 5.15 2.52 5.28
N TYR A 91 4.79 1.64 4.36
CA TYR A 91 5.46 0.36 4.14
C TYR A 91 5.57 0.14 2.65
N LYS A 92 6.78 -0.20 2.20
CA LYS A 92 7.03 -0.57 0.81
C LYS A 92 7.87 -1.83 0.79
N SER A 93 7.46 -2.80 -0.01
CA SER A 93 8.25 -3.99 -0.28
C SER A 93 8.25 -4.32 -1.75
N SER A 94 9.28 -5.06 -2.17
CA SER A 94 9.42 -5.49 -3.56
C SER A 94 9.87 -6.93 -3.68
N CYS A 95 9.47 -7.55 -4.78
CA CYS A 95 9.92 -8.86 -5.21
C CYS A 95 10.07 -8.85 -6.73
N GLN A 96 10.89 -9.75 -7.25
CA GLN A 96 10.93 -10.04 -8.67
C GLN A 96 11.00 -11.54 -8.93
N PHE A 97 10.50 -11.96 -10.07
CA PHE A 97 10.61 -13.34 -10.54
C PHE A 97 10.60 -13.41 -12.06
N ASN A 98 11.04 -14.55 -12.59
CA ASN A 98 10.94 -14.85 -14.01
C ASN A 98 9.66 -15.64 -14.27
N PHE A 99 9.09 -15.50 -15.47
CA PHE A 99 7.88 -16.23 -15.82
C PHE A 99 7.81 -16.70 -17.28
N GLU A 100 7.05 -17.77 -17.48
CA GLU A 100 6.54 -18.23 -18.77
C GLU A 100 5.01 -18.27 -18.71
N SER A 101 4.37 -17.72 -19.76
CA SER A 101 2.90 -17.74 -19.88
C SER A 101 2.39 -19.15 -20.22
N GLU A 102 1.29 -19.57 -19.58
CA GLU A 102 0.67 -20.88 -19.79
C GLU A 102 -0.81 -20.76 -20.23
N GLY A 103 -1.28 -19.53 -20.47
CA GLY A 103 -2.63 -19.20 -20.86
C GLY A 103 -3.40 -18.48 -19.75
N LEU A 104 -4.30 -17.58 -20.16
CA LEU A 104 -4.89 -16.57 -19.29
C LEU A 104 -5.42 -17.09 -17.95
N ALA A 105 -6.26 -18.14 -17.98
CA ALA A 105 -6.86 -18.68 -16.76
C ALA A 105 -5.82 -19.26 -15.79
N ALA A 106 -4.83 -20.00 -16.30
CA ALA A 106 -3.76 -20.57 -15.49
C ALA A 106 -2.80 -19.47 -14.98
N ASP A 107 -2.61 -18.42 -15.77
CA ASP A 107 -1.74 -17.29 -15.45
C ASP A 107 -2.32 -16.41 -14.34
N VAL A 108 -3.60 -16.03 -14.46
CA VAL A 108 -4.33 -15.29 -13.43
C VAL A 108 -4.39 -16.08 -12.12
N ALA A 109 -4.68 -17.39 -12.18
CA ALA A 109 -4.74 -18.23 -10.99
C ALA A 109 -3.38 -18.34 -10.27
N SER A 110 -2.31 -18.57 -11.04
CA SER A 110 -0.95 -18.65 -10.48
C SER A 110 -0.49 -17.34 -9.85
N LEU A 111 -0.73 -16.21 -10.54
CA LEU A 111 -0.38 -14.89 -10.02
C LEU A 111 -1.20 -14.54 -8.77
N THR A 112 -2.50 -14.86 -8.75
CA THR A 112 -3.35 -14.66 -7.56
C THR A 112 -2.82 -15.45 -6.35
N ASN A 113 -2.38 -16.68 -6.56
CA ASN A 113 -1.77 -17.48 -5.49
C ASN A 113 -0.47 -16.83 -4.98
N PHE A 114 0.40 -16.39 -5.90
CA PHE A 114 1.62 -15.66 -5.53
C PHE A 114 1.31 -14.41 -4.70
N LEU A 115 0.35 -13.59 -5.12
CA LEU A 115 -0.06 -12.38 -4.39
C LEU A 115 -0.65 -12.70 -3.01
N THR A 116 -1.33 -13.85 -2.88
CA THR A 116 -1.86 -14.34 -1.59
C THR A 116 -0.71 -14.66 -0.63
N ASP A 117 0.32 -15.37 -1.10
CA ASP A 117 1.51 -15.68 -0.32
C ASP A 117 2.29 -14.41 0.04
N TYR A 118 2.40 -13.46 -0.89
CA TYR A 118 2.98 -12.14 -0.64
C TYR A 118 2.21 -11.43 0.49
N GLN A 119 0.88 -11.38 0.41
CA GLN A 119 0.07 -10.73 1.44
C GLN A 119 0.24 -11.42 2.80
N ALA A 120 0.34 -12.75 2.84
CA ALA A 120 0.61 -13.49 4.07
C ALA A 120 1.98 -13.10 4.68
N HIS A 121 3.01 -12.94 3.86
CA HIS A 121 4.31 -12.43 4.29
C HIS A 121 4.19 -11.02 4.90
N THR A 122 3.46 -10.11 4.24
CA THR A 122 3.21 -8.77 4.77
C THR A 122 2.47 -8.80 6.11
N LYS A 123 1.41 -9.61 6.24
CA LYS A 123 0.70 -9.79 7.52
C LYS A 123 1.62 -10.33 8.61
N GLN A 124 2.49 -11.29 8.28
CA GLN A 124 3.46 -11.83 9.22
C GLN A 124 4.41 -10.74 9.72
N PHE A 125 4.93 -9.89 8.83
CA PHE A 125 5.76 -8.75 9.22
C PHE A 125 5.04 -7.84 10.24
N PHE A 126 3.81 -7.40 9.95
CA PHE A 126 3.05 -6.56 10.89
C PHE A 126 2.70 -7.26 12.20
N SER A 127 2.52 -8.59 12.18
CA SER A 127 2.24 -9.35 13.40
C SER A 127 3.43 -9.41 14.35
N GLN A 128 4.66 -9.41 13.81
CA GLN A 128 5.90 -9.56 14.54
C GLN A 128 6.54 -8.22 14.90
N TYR A 129 6.52 -7.26 13.98
CA TYR A 129 7.33 -6.05 14.07
C TYR A 129 6.52 -4.74 13.94
N GLY A 130 5.30 -4.81 13.40
CA GLY A 130 4.56 -3.61 13.01
C GLY A 130 3.34 -3.26 13.87
N TYR A 131 2.60 -2.25 13.42
CA TYR A 131 1.36 -1.80 14.04
C TYR A 131 0.23 -2.83 13.80
N LYS A 132 0.01 -3.71 14.77
CA LYS A 132 -0.95 -4.83 14.67
C LYS A 132 -2.36 -4.45 14.22
N PRO A 133 -2.95 -3.29 14.63
CA PRO A 133 -4.28 -2.90 14.15
C PRO A 133 -4.36 -2.66 12.63
N LEU A 134 -3.24 -2.57 11.91
CA LEU A 134 -3.21 -2.50 10.46
C LEU A 134 -3.71 -3.79 9.79
N ILE A 135 -3.52 -4.95 10.43
CA ILE A 135 -3.91 -6.26 9.88
C ILE A 135 -5.42 -6.32 9.57
N PRO A 136 -6.34 -6.02 10.52
CA PRO A 136 -7.77 -6.02 10.22
C PRO A 136 -8.19 -4.91 9.24
N ILE A 137 -7.48 -3.78 9.17
CA ILE A 137 -7.73 -2.71 8.18
C ILE A 137 -7.42 -3.23 6.77
N GLU A 138 -6.26 -3.85 6.59
CA GLU A 138 -5.83 -4.45 5.32
C GLU A 138 -6.76 -5.60 4.90
N GLU A 139 -7.22 -6.42 5.85
CA GLU A 139 -8.23 -7.45 5.56
C GLU A 139 -9.58 -6.87 5.13
N GLY A 140 -9.96 -5.71 5.67
CA GLY A 140 -11.11 -4.95 5.21
C GLY A 140 -10.93 -4.47 3.76
N MET A 141 -9.75 -3.91 3.46
CA MET A 141 -9.42 -3.40 2.13
C MET A 141 -9.45 -4.49 1.06
N ARG A 142 -8.88 -5.68 1.35
CA ARG A 142 -8.86 -6.80 0.39
C ARG A 142 -10.22 -7.43 0.10
N LYS A 143 -11.22 -7.20 0.95
CA LYS A 143 -12.62 -7.55 0.60
C LYS A 143 -13.19 -6.64 -0.49
N GLN A 144 -12.73 -5.39 -0.54
CA GLN A 144 -13.15 -4.39 -1.53
C GLN A 144 -12.31 -4.47 -2.81
N GLN A 145 -11.03 -4.80 -2.67
CA GLN A 145 -10.07 -4.98 -3.76
C GLN A 145 -9.45 -6.38 -3.70
N PRO A 146 -10.13 -7.38 -4.28
CA PRO A 146 -9.63 -8.76 -4.26
C PRO A 146 -8.37 -8.92 -5.12
N LEU A 147 -7.43 -9.76 -4.66
CA LEU A 147 -6.16 -10.02 -5.35
C LEU A 147 -6.30 -10.55 -6.78
N ILE A 148 -7.44 -11.19 -7.10
CA ILE A 148 -7.70 -11.63 -8.48
C ILE A 148 -7.79 -10.44 -9.45
N ALA A 149 -8.34 -9.29 -9.00
CA ALA A 149 -8.39 -8.09 -9.82
C ALA A 149 -6.99 -7.50 -10.06
N ASP A 150 -6.13 -7.54 -9.04
CA ASP A 150 -4.72 -7.13 -9.18
C ASP A 150 -3.98 -8.05 -10.17
N ALA A 151 -4.24 -9.36 -10.11
CA ALA A 151 -3.66 -10.33 -11.03
C ALA A 151 -4.15 -10.13 -12.47
N GLU A 152 -5.45 -9.90 -12.68
CA GLU A 152 -6.02 -9.60 -14.00
C GLU A 152 -5.41 -8.32 -14.59
N LEU A 153 -5.33 -7.25 -13.80
CA LEU A 153 -4.73 -5.98 -14.22
C LEU A 153 -3.25 -6.16 -14.59
N ALA A 154 -2.50 -6.95 -13.82
CA ALA A 154 -1.11 -7.25 -14.14
C ALA A 154 -0.96 -7.97 -15.48
N ILE A 155 -1.79 -8.97 -15.78
CA ILE A 155 -1.75 -9.66 -17.07
C ILE A 155 -2.08 -8.70 -18.23
N GLU A 156 -3.07 -7.81 -18.07
CA GLU A 156 -3.37 -6.79 -19.07
C GLU A 156 -2.20 -5.82 -19.28
N ASN A 157 -1.51 -5.42 -18.20
CA ASN A 157 -0.30 -4.60 -18.29
C ASN A 157 0.81 -5.32 -19.06
N LEU A 158 1.04 -6.62 -18.81
CA LEU A 158 2.03 -7.38 -19.59
C LEU A 158 1.64 -7.47 -21.07
N ARG A 159 0.36 -7.66 -21.36
CA ARG A 159 -0.16 -7.74 -22.73
C ARG A 159 0.01 -6.41 -23.47
N ALA A 160 -0.29 -5.29 -22.81
CA ALA A 160 -0.07 -3.95 -23.34
C ALA A 160 1.42 -3.64 -23.62
N ASN A 161 2.33 -4.32 -22.93
CA ASN A 161 3.78 -4.17 -23.09
C ASN A 161 4.43 -5.27 -23.97
N ASN A 162 3.65 -6.05 -24.72
CA ASN A 162 4.13 -7.14 -25.58
C ASN A 162 4.94 -8.22 -24.85
N MET A 163 4.65 -8.43 -23.57
CA MET A 163 5.30 -9.43 -22.72
C MET A 163 4.44 -10.66 -22.48
N TYR A 164 3.22 -10.64 -22.98
CA TYR A 164 2.23 -11.70 -22.82
C TYR A 164 1.60 -11.99 -24.18
N GLU A 165 1.87 -13.17 -24.74
CA GLU A 165 1.34 -13.63 -26.02
C GLU A 165 0.43 -14.84 -25.79
N PHE A 166 -0.88 -14.60 -25.65
CA PHE A 166 -1.93 -15.63 -25.67
C PHE A 166 -3.27 -15.00 -26.07
#